data_AF-A0A158HQE8-F1
#
_entry.id   AF-A0A158HQE8-F1
#
_cell.length_a   1.000
_cell.length_b   1.000
_cell.length_c   1.000
_cell.angle_alpha   90.00
_cell.angle_beta   90.00
_cell.angle_gamma   90.00
#
_symmetry.space_group_name_H-M   'P 1'
#
loop_
_entity.id
_entity.type
_entity.pdbx_description
1 polymer ?
#
loop_
_entity_poly.entity_id
_entity_poly.type
_entity_poly.pdbx_seq_one_letter_code
_entity_poly.pdbx_strand_id
1 'polypeptide(L)'
;MFMHAAGGVLLKYTREYTQEIVMPITRIFRNGNSQAIRIPAELAYPENETEVEIERIGDELRIHPVRRSLAGALDRFKRFDSDFMASGRNEPEQDDREFF
;
A
#
# COMPACT_ATOMS: atom_id res chain seq x y z
N MET A 1 -2.41 4.49 28.18
CA MET A 1 -1.84 5.16 29.36
C MET A 1 -1.24 4.09 30.26
N PHE A 2 0.07 4.11 30.43
CA PHE A 2 0.93 3.55 31.51
C PHE A 2 2.34 3.57 30.92
N MET A 3 3.12 4.55 31.38
CA MET A 3 4.56 4.63 31.21
C MET A 3 5.17 4.22 32.56
N HIS A 4 6.07 3.25 32.54
CA HIS A 4 7.12 3.15 33.54
C HIS A 4 8.43 2.93 32.81
N ALA A 5 9.44 3.70 33.21
CA ALA A 5 10.70 3.86 32.53
C ALA A 5 11.72 2.79 32.94
N ALA A 6 12.30 2.13 31.94
CA ALA A 6 13.66 1.61 31.94
C ALA A 6 14.09 1.56 30.46
N GLY A 7 15.34 1.91 30.17
CA GLY A 7 15.84 2.26 28.84
C GLY A 7 15.32 1.40 27.69
N GLY A 8 14.58 2.03 26.78
CA GLY A 8 13.95 1.35 25.64
C GLY A 8 12.76 2.10 25.06
N VAL A 9 12.86 3.43 24.92
CA VAL A 9 11.81 4.23 24.29
C VAL A 9 11.95 4.15 22.77
N LEU A 10 11.47 3.04 22.18
CA LEU A 10 10.73 3.05 20.90
C LEU A 10 10.09 1.69 20.54
N LEU A 11 9.92 0.76 21.49
CA LEU A 11 9.13 -0.46 21.24
C LEU A 11 7.63 -0.18 21.41
N LYS A 12 7.12 0.81 20.66
CA LYS A 12 5.69 1.07 20.46
C LYS A 12 5.39 1.50 19.01
N TYR A 13 6.02 0.86 18.03
CA TYR A 13 5.52 0.82 16.66
C TYR A 13 4.93 -0.56 16.41
N THR A 14 3.64 -0.69 16.78
CA THR A 14 2.64 -1.60 16.18
C THR A 14 3.11 -3.00 15.74
N ARG A 15 3.04 -3.91 16.71
CA ARG A 15 2.59 -5.31 16.65
C ARG A 15 1.84 -5.76 15.36
N GLU A 16 2.53 -5.91 14.22
CA GLU A 16 2.07 -6.69 13.05
C GLU A 16 3.18 -7.48 12.34
N TYR A 17 4.39 -7.58 12.92
CA TYR A 17 5.53 -8.28 12.29
C TYR A 17 5.79 -9.64 12.94
N THR A 18 5.03 -10.64 12.52
CA THR A 18 5.51 -12.03 12.47
C THR A 18 4.99 -12.68 11.19
N GLN A 19 5.25 -12.02 10.06
CA GLN A 19 5.29 -12.73 8.79
C GLN A 19 6.69 -13.34 8.68
N GLU A 20 6.76 -14.65 8.47
CA GLU A 20 8.03 -15.30 8.17
C GLU A 20 8.71 -14.57 7.01
N ILE A 21 9.97 -14.21 7.18
CA ILE A 21 10.73 -13.53 6.14
C ILE A 21 10.97 -14.53 5.01
N VAL A 22 10.24 -14.39 3.91
CA VAL A 22 10.41 -15.20 2.70
C VAL A 22 11.58 -14.64 1.89
N MET A 23 12.70 -15.37 1.81
CA MET A 23 13.93 -14.98 1.09
C MET A 23 14.38 -16.05 0.07
N PRO A 24 13.65 -16.21 -1.04
CA PRO A 24 14.00 -17.17 -2.07
C PRO A 24 15.19 -16.64 -2.91
N ILE A 25 16.14 -17.53 -3.23
CA ILE A 25 17.21 -17.21 -4.17
C ILE A 25 16.68 -17.36 -5.59
N THR A 26 16.73 -16.28 -6.36
CA THR A 26 16.32 -16.25 -7.77
C THR A 26 17.49 -15.92 -8.70
N ARG A 27 17.24 -15.95 -10.01
CA ARG A 27 18.24 -15.68 -11.04
C ARG A 27 17.89 -14.42 -11.82
N ILE A 28 18.95 -13.72 -12.18
CA ILE A 28 18.92 -12.63 -13.14
C ILE A 28 19.06 -13.22 -14.55
N PHE A 29 18.32 -12.66 -15.51
CA PHE A 29 18.38 -13.06 -16.91
C PHE A 29 18.22 -11.84 -17.84
N ARG A 30 18.26 -12.08 -19.15
CA ARG A 30 18.07 -11.06 -20.19
C ARG A 30 16.67 -11.17 -20.79
N ASN A 31 15.97 -10.05 -20.89
CA ASN A 31 14.73 -9.93 -21.66
C ASN A 31 14.91 -8.81 -22.69
N GLY A 32 15.05 -9.18 -23.97
CA GLY A 32 15.48 -8.27 -25.03
C GLY A 32 16.80 -7.58 -24.67
N ASN A 33 16.79 -6.25 -24.69
CA ASN A 33 17.95 -5.43 -24.35
C ASN A 33 18.08 -5.12 -22.84
N SER A 34 17.19 -5.63 -22.00
CA SER A 34 17.12 -5.33 -20.56
C SER A 34 17.53 -6.51 -19.69
N GLN A 35 18.01 -6.20 -18.48
CA GLN A 35 18.18 -7.18 -17.41
C GLN A 35 16.83 -7.36 -16.69
N ALA A 36 16.52 -8.58 -16.30
CA ALA A 36 15.28 -8.92 -15.60
C ALA A 36 15.55 -9.88 -14.44
N ILE A 37 14.73 -9.77 -13.39
CA ILE A 37 14.73 -10.66 -12.22
C ILE A 37 13.44 -11.47 -12.26
N ARG A 38 13.53 -12.78 -12.03
CA ARG A 38 12.33 -13.61 -11.82
C ARG A 38 11.85 -13.43 -10.38
N ILE A 39 10.63 -12.93 -10.19
CA ILE A 39 9.98 -12.87 -8.88
C ILE A 39 9.26 -14.20 -8.62
N PRO A 40 9.60 -14.96 -7.56
CA PRO A 40 8.89 -16.18 -7.17
C PRO A 40 7.43 -15.90 -6.84
N ALA A 41 6.56 -16.90 -7.01
CA ALA A 41 5.12 -16.73 -6.87
C ALA A 41 4.72 -16.26 -5.46
N GLU A 42 5.44 -16.72 -4.43
CA GLU A 42 5.24 -16.32 -3.05
C GLU A 42 5.63 -14.85 -2.75
N LEU A 43 6.35 -14.19 -3.67
CA LEU A 43 6.71 -12.77 -3.60
C LEU A 43 6.03 -11.92 -4.70
N ALA A 44 5.23 -12.53 -5.58
CA ALA A 44 4.61 -11.84 -6.69
C ALA A 44 3.50 -10.89 -6.21
N TYR A 45 3.38 -9.73 -6.84
CA TYR A 45 2.23 -8.85 -6.63
C TYR A 45 0.94 -9.53 -7.11
N PRO A 46 -0.21 -9.26 -6.46
CA PRO A 46 -1.49 -9.87 -6.85
C PRO A 46 -1.94 -9.42 -8.24
N GLU A 47 -1.56 -8.21 -8.67
CA GLU A 47 -1.88 -7.67 -9.98
C GLU A 47 -0.74 -7.91 -10.97
N ASN A 48 -1.06 -8.50 -12.13
CA ASN A 48 -0.09 -8.83 -13.17
C ASN A 48 0.60 -7.60 -13.80
N GLU A 49 -0.02 -6.43 -13.73
CA GLU A 49 0.45 -5.17 -14.33
C GLU A 49 0.83 -4.12 -13.28
N THR A 50 1.37 -4.56 -12.14
CA THR A 50 1.82 -3.64 -11.08
C THR A 50 3.00 -2.80 -11.57
N GLU A 51 2.81 -1.49 -11.71
CA GLU A 51 3.91 -0.54 -11.91
C GLU A 51 4.74 -0.42 -10.63
N VAL A 52 6.06 -0.47 -10.78
CA VAL A 52 7.01 -0.40 -9.66
C VAL A 52 8.07 0.66 -9.89
N GLU A 53 8.50 1.28 -8.80
CA GLU A 53 9.72 2.08 -8.76
C GLU A 53 10.87 1.21 -8.25
N ILE A 54 12.08 1.46 -8.76
CA ILE A 54 13.28 0.75 -8.36
C ILE A 54 14.35 1.76 -7.99
N GLU A 55 14.88 1.64 -6.77
CA GLU A 55 16.04 2.41 -6.31
C GLU A 55 17.22 1.48 -6.01
N ARG A 56 18.44 1.99 -6.20
CA ARG A 56 19.68 1.30 -5.82
C ARG A 56 20.27 1.96 -4.59
N ILE A 57 20.58 1.15 -3.58
CA ILE A 57 21.25 1.59 -2.36
C ILE A 57 22.44 0.67 -2.13
N GLY A 58 23.64 1.14 -2.50
CA GLY A 58 24.84 0.29 -2.51
C GLY A 58 24.68 -0.89 -3.48
N ASP A 59 24.80 -2.10 -2.95
CA ASP A 59 24.61 -3.36 -3.67
C ASP A 59 23.16 -3.84 -3.70
N GLU A 60 22.26 -3.22 -2.92
CA GLU A 60 20.84 -3.56 -2.86
C GLU A 60 20.05 -2.88 -4.00
N LEU A 61 19.04 -3.60 -4.50
CA LEU A 61 17.93 -3.03 -5.27
C LEU A 61 16.67 -3.08 -4.41
N ARG A 62 16.02 -1.95 -4.20
CA ARG A 62 14.73 -1.86 -3.51
C ARG A 62 13.64 -1.56 -4.54
N ILE A 63 12.58 -2.36 -4.48
CA ILE A 63 11.48 -2.32 -5.44
C ILE A 63 10.20 -2.11 -4.65
N HIS A 64 9.43 -1.09 -4.98
CA HIS A 64 8.14 -0.81 -4.35
C HIS A 64 7.10 -0.44 -5.40
N PRO A 65 5.81 -0.77 -5.19
CA PRO A 65 4.75 -0.35 -6.10
C PRO A 65 4.68 1.17 -6.20
N VAL A 66 4.41 1.67 -7.41
CA VAL A 66 4.09 3.09 -7.60
C VAL A 66 2.84 3.40 -6.79
N ARG A 67 2.96 4.29 -5.81
CA ARG A 67 1.79 4.82 -5.11
C ARG A 67 1.18 5.90 -5.98
N ARG A 68 -0.03 5.65 -6.51
CA ARG A 68 -0.81 6.72 -7.15
C ARG A 68 -1.10 7.80 -6.12
N SER A 69 -0.47 8.94 -6.30
CA SER A 69 -0.68 10.09 -5.43
C SER A 69 -2.09 10.65 -5.63
N LEU A 70 -2.77 10.97 -4.52
CA LEU A 70 -3.95 11.83 -4.53
C LEU A 70 -3.58 13.32 -4.62
N ALA A 71 -2.32 13.66 -4.96
CA ALA A 71 -1.93 15.03 -5.23
C ALA A 71 -2.86 15.65 -6.28
N GLY A 72 -3.39 16.85 -5.98
CA GLY A 72 -4.39 17.52 -6.80
C GLY A 72 -5.83 17.03 -6.60
N ALA A 73 -6.10 16.03 -5.76
CA ALA A 73 -7.48 15.65 -5.41
C ALA A 73 -8.23 16.81 -4.74
N LEU A 74 -7.54 17.55 -3.85
CA LEU A 74 -8.09 18.75 -3.22
C LEU A 74 -8.41 19.85 -4.24
N ASP A 75 -7.60 20.01 -5.28
CA ASP A 75 -7.88 20.99 -6.34
C ASP A 75 -9.10 20.60 -7.18
N ARG A 76 -9.41 19.30 -7.29
CA ARG A 76 -10.66 18.84 -7.91
C ARG A 76 -11.87 19.17 -7.05
N PHE A 77 -11.76 19.07 -5.72
CA PHE A 77 -12.85 19.43 -4.81
C PHE A 77 -13.18 20.93 -4.81
N LYS A 78 -12.21 21.81 -5.15
CA LYS A 78 -12.48 23.24 -5.34
C LYS A 78 -13.47 23.56 -6.48
N ARG A 79 -13.77 22.58 -7.33
CA ARG A 79 -14.75 22.72 -8.42
C ARG A 79 -16.19 22.46 -7.99
N PHE A 80 -16.40 21.98 -6.77
CA PHE A 80 -17.74 21.86 -6.22
C PHE A 80 -18.28 23.24 -5.86
N ASP A 81 -19.54 23.49 -6.24
CA ASP A 81 -20.26 24.69 -5.84
C ASP A 81 -20.49 24.70 -4.32
N SER A 82 -20.76 25.89 -3.76
CA SER A 82 -20.89 26.05 -2.30
C SER A 82 -22.09 25.32 -1.70
N ASP A 83 -23.05 24.90 -2.53
CA ASP A 83 -24.24 24.14 -2.15
C ASP A 83 -24.11 22.64 -2.44
N PHE A 84 -22.98 22.18 -2.97
CA PHE A 84 -22.73 20.76 -3.21
C PHE A 84 -22.85 19.96 -1.91
N MET A 85 -23.79 19.01 -1.87
CA MET A 85 -24.12 18.20 -0.68
C MET A 85 -24.60 19.01 0.54
N ALA A 86 -25.11 20.23 0.36
CA ALA A 86 -25.61 21.07 1.47
C ALA A 86 -26.76 20.40 2.26
N SER A 87 -27.56 19.55 1.62
CA SER A 87 -28.63 18.76 2.25
C SER A 87 -28.14 17.45 2.86
N GLY A 88 -26.84 17.19 2.87
CA GLY A 88 -26.26 15.94 3.36
C GLY A 88 -26.43 14.77 2.38
N ARG A 89 -25.97 13.59 2.81
CA ARG A 89 -26.20 12.32 2.10
C ARG A 89 -27.60 11.83 2.44
N ASN A 90 -28.42 11.54 1.43
CA ASN A 90 -29.65 10.80 1.65
C ASN A 90 -29.28 9.40 2.15
N GLU A 91 -29.62 9.10 3.40
CA GLU A 91 -29.55 7.73 3.91
C GLU A 91 -30.69 6.94 3.27
N PRO A 92 -30.39 5.84 2.57
CA PRO A 92 -31.45 4.96 2.10
C PRO A 92 -32.16 4.36 3.32
N GLU A 93 -33.49 4.32 3.30
CA GLU A 93 -34.26 3.50 4.25
C GLU A 93 -33.76 2.06 4.12
N GLN A 94 -33.27 1.50 5.22
CA GLN A 94 -32.93 0.08 5.27
C GLN A 94 -34.23 -0.68 5.48
N ASP A 95 -34.59 -1.50 4.50
CA ASP A 95 -35.68 -2.46 4.65
C ASP A 95 -35.28 -3.52 5.69
N ASP A 96 -36.24 -3.90 6.53
CA ASP A 96 -36.05 -5.00 7.47
C ASP A 96 -35.71 -6.27 6.68
N ARG A 97 -34.53 -6.83 6.92
CA ARG A 97 -34.11 -8.09 6.30
C ARG A 97 -34.59 -9.25 7.17
N GLU A 98 -35.40 -10.14 6.60
CA GLU A 98 -35.62 -11.46 7.20
C GLU A 98 -34.27 -12.21 7.24
N PHE A 99 -33.87 -12.63 8.42
CA PHE A 99 -32.72 -13.51 8.60
C PHE A 99 -33.11 -14.91 8.13
N PHE A 100 -32.43 -15.41 7.09
CA PHE A 100 -32.49 -16.81 6.65
C PHE A 100 -31.41 -17.64 7.33
#